data_AF-A0A259EZ96-F1
#
_entry.id   AF-A0A259EZ96-F1
#
_cell.length_a   1.000
_cell.length_b   1.000
_cell.length_c   1.000
_cell.angle_alpha   90.00
_cell.angle_beta   90.00
_cell.angle_gamma   90.00
#
_symmetry.space_group_name_H-M   'P 1'
#
loop_
_entity.id
_entity.type
_entity.pdbx_description
1 polymer ?
#
loop_
_entity_poly.entity_id
_entity_poly.type
_entity_poly.pdbx_seq_one_letter_code
_entity_poly.pdbx_strand_id
1 'polypeptide(L)' 'MDNFLNLITTQGEAIFGSFWPMVWALVRIVIIVLPMFGAVAYLTLWERKLIGWMHIRLGPNRVGP' A
#
# COMPACT_ATOMS: atom_id res chain seq x y z
N MET A 1 -21.81 7.02 -8.26
CA MET A 1 -20.75 6.25 -7.57
C MET A 1 -21.35 5.19 -6.66
N ASP A 2 -22.51 5.48 -6.07
CA ASP A 2 -23.23 4.61 -5.13
C ASP A 2 -23.70 3.29 -5.77
N ASN A 3 -24.04 3.31 -7.06
CA ASN A 3 -24.41 2.12 -7.82
C ASN A 3 -23.30 1.06 -7.86
N PHE A 4 -22.03 1.47 -7.92
CA PHE A 4 -20.91 0.53 -8.00
C PHE A 4 -20.64 -0.12 -6.63
N LEU A 5 -20.74 0.67 -5.57
CA LEU A 5 -20.59 0.17 -4.20
C LEU A 5 -21.74 -0.78 -3.84
N ASN A 6 -22.97 -0.46 -4.24
CA ASN A 6 -24.13 -1.34 -4.03
C ASN A 6 -24.01 -2.66 -4.82
N LEU A 7 -23.39 -2.63 -6.00
CA LEU A 7 -23.16 -3.83 -6.82
C LEU A 7 -22.11 -4.75 -6.18
N ILE A 8 -21.05 -4.17 -5.59
CA ILE A 8 -20.02 -4.91 -4.86
C ILE A 8 -20.57 -5.48 -3.54
N THR A 9 -21.36 -4.71 -2.79
CA THR A 9 -21.93 -5.20 -1.52
C THR A 9 -22.98 -6.27 -1.74
N THR A 10 -23.85 -6.14 -2.74
CA THR A 10 -24.87 -7.17 -3.05
C THR A 10 -24.27 -8.46 -3.59
N GLN A 11 -23.23 -8.39 -4.43
CA GLN A 11 -22.50 -9.58 -4.88
C GLN A 11 -21.66 -10.22 -3.76
N GLY A 12 -21.04 -9.41 -2.91
CA GLY A 12 -20.26 -9.88 -1.78
C GLY A 12 -21.10 -10.58 -0.72
N GLU A 13 -22.26 -10.02 -0.38
CA GLU A 13 -23.26 -10.64 0.51
C GLU A 13 -23.80 -11.96 -0.08
N ALA A 14 -23.98 -12.04 -1.40
CA ALA A 14 -24.47 -13.27 -2.04
C ALA A 14 -23.45 -14.45 -1.98
N ILE A 15 -22.15 -14.16 -1.95
CA ILE A 15 -21.09 -15.18 -1.97
C ILE A 15 -20.61 -15.53 -0.54
N PHE A 16 -20.51 -14.53 0.35
CA PHE A 16 -19.93 -14.69 1.69
C PHE A 16 -20.95 -14.57 2.83
N GLY A 17 -22.20 -14.17 2.54
CA GLY A 17 -23.26 -13.99 3.53
C GLY A 17 -22.82 -13.13 4.72
N SER A 18 -23.18 -13.58 5.93
CA SER A 18 -22.88 -12.89 7.20
C SER A 18 -21.38 -12.59 7.46
N PHE A 19 -20.44 -13.23 6.75
CA PHE A 19 -19.00 -12.98 6.92
C PHE A 19 -18.47 -11.83 6.06
N TRP A 20 -19.30 -11.29 5.15
CA TRP A 20 -18.93 -10.20 4.26
C TRP A 20 -18.32 -8.97 4.97
N PRO A 21 -18.84 -8.50 6.11
CA PRO A 21 -18.25 -7.36 6.83
C PRO A 21 -16.80 -7.60 7.29
N MET A 22 -16.45 -8.84 7.63
CA MET A 22 -15.10 -9.20 8.08
C MET A 22 -14.12 -9.23 6.90
N VAL A 23 -14.51 -9.83 5.78
CA VAL A 23 -13.68 -9.85 4.56
C VAL A 23 -13.45 -8.42 4.06
N TRP A 24 -14.50 -7.59 4.06
CA TRP A 24 -14.40 -6.20 3.63
C TRP A 24 -13.50 -5.35 4.54
N ALA A 25 -13.51 -5.61 5.86
CA ALA A 25 -12.59 -4.97 6.80
C ALA A 25 -11.12 -5.36 6.51
N LEU A 26 -10.83 -6.63 6.23
CA LEU A 26 -9.48 -7.09 5.90
C LEU A 26 -8.96 -6.46 4.61
N VAL A 27 -9.79 -6.38 3.57
CA VAL A 27 -9.43 -5.72 2.30
C VAL A 27 -9.05 -4.25 2.53
N ARG A 28 -9.80 -3.54 3.37
CA ARG A 28 -9.50 -2.14 3.72
C ARG A 28 -8.15 -2.00 4.43
N ILE A 29 -7.81 -2.90 5.33
CA ILE A 29 -6.51 -2.89 6.02
C ILE A 29 -5.38 -3.07 5.00
N VAL A 30 -5.50 -4.06 4.11
CA VAL A 30 -4.48 -4.34 3.09
C VAL A 30 -4.27 -3.15 2.15
N ILE A 31 -5.35 -2.48 1.73
CA ILE A 31 -5.29 -1.30 0.87
C ILE A 31 -4.49 -0.15 1.51
N ILE A 32 -4.55 0.01 2.83
CA ILE A 32 -3.80 1.06 3.55
C ILE A 32 -2.35 0.62 3.80
N VAL A 33 -2.16 -0.65 4.16
CA VAL A 33 -0.86 -1.18 4.58
C VAL A 33 0.12 -1.35 3.41
N LEU A 34 -0.35 -1.80 2.24
CA LEU A 34 0.50 -1.96 1.05
C LEU A 34 1.22 -0.67 0.62
N PRO A 35 0.54 0.47 0.43
CA PRO A 35 1.21 1.72 0.08
C PRO A 35 2.07 2.25 1.23
N MET A 36 1.70 2.01 2.48
CA MET A 36 2.54 2.37 3.64
C MET A 36 3.89 1.64 3.59
N PHE A 37 3.92 0.34 3.34
CA PHE A 37 5.17 -0.40 3.18
C PHE A 37 5.97 0.06 1.96
N GLY A 38 5.31 0.36 0.85
CA GLY A 38 5.96 0.93 -0.33
C GLY A 38 6.61 2.29 -0.05
N ALA A 39 5.91 3.17 0.67
CA ALA A 39 6.43 4.47 1.07
C ALA A 39 7.65 4.35 1.97
N VAL A 40 7.60 3.49 3.00
CA VAL A 40 8.73 3.25 3.91
C VAL A 40 9.93 2.69 3.14
N ALA A 41 9.71 1.72 2.24
CA ALA A 41 10.78 1.14 1.43
C ALA A 41 11.52 2.21 0.60
N TYR A 42 10.79 3.10 -0.07
CA TYR A 42 11.42 4.18 -0.85
C TYR A 42 12.04 5.27 0.00
N LEU A 43 11.44 5.59 1.14
CA LEU A 43 11.95 6.63 2.04
C LEU A 43 13.32 6.23 2.61
N THR A 44 13.52 4.96 2.98
CA THR A 44 14.83 4.48 3.47
C THR A 44 15.94 4.51 2.39
N LEU A 45 15.60 4.29 1.12
CA LEU A 45 16.54 4.48 0.00
C LEU A 45 16.90 5.95 -0.14
N TRP A 46 15.88 6.82 -0.04
CA TRP A 46 16.03 8.26 -0.23
C TRP A 46 16.86 8.91 0.88
N GLU A 47 16.67 8.53 2.14
CA GLU A 47 17.50 8.95 3.28
C GLU A 47 18.98 8.69 3.03
N ARG A 48 19.31 7.48 2.56
CA ARG A 48 20.70 7.09 2.26
C ARG A 48 21.30 7.91 1.12
N LYS A 49 20.47 8.37 0.18
CA LYS A 49 20.88 9.25 -0.91
C LYS A 49 21.09 10.68 -0.44
N LEU A 50 20.21 11.20 0.42
CA LEU A 50 20.30 12.53 0.99
C LEU A 50 21.56 12.70 1.85
N ILE A 51 21.87 11.73 2.72
CA ILE A 51 23.09 11.79 3.57
C ILE A 51 24.36 11.79 2.72
N GLY A 52 24.37 11.09 1.58
CA GLY A 52 25.48 11.17 0.62
C GLY A 52 25.66 12.59 0.09
N TRP A 53 24.57 13.19 -0.39
CA TRP A 53 24.57 14.55 -0.94
C TRP A 53 25.05 15.61 0.06
N MET A 54 24.68 15.48 1.35
CA MET A 54 25.16 16.39 2.40
C MET A 54 26.68 16.36 2.57
N HIS A 55 27.33 15.24 2.26
CA HIS A 55 28.78 15.06 2.42
C HIS A 55 29.55 15.18 1.10
N ILE A 56 28.94 15.71 0.02
CA ILE A 56 29.54 15.79 -1.33
C ILE A 56 30.06 14.42 -1.81
N ARG A 57 29.42 13.34 -1.38
CA ARG A 57 29.69 11.99 -1.89
C ARG A 57 28.45 11.42 -2.53
N LEU A 58 28.63 10.62 -3.56
CA LEU A 58 27.49 9.94 -4.15
C LEU A 58 26.96 8.92 -3.14
N GLY A 59 25.67 9.04 -2.81
CA GLY A 59 24.93 7.99 -2.10
C GLY A 59 24.89 6.69 -2.93
N PRO A 60 24.18 5.66 -2.48
CA PRO A 60 24.18 4.35 -3.15
C PRO A 60 23.93 4.47 -4.66
N ASN A 61 24.97 4.21 -5.47
CA ASN A 61 24.95 4.35 -6.93
C ASN A 61 24.68 3.03 -7.66
N ARG A 62 24.50 1.96 -6.89
CA ARG A 62 24.13 0.62 -7.37
C ARG A 62 23.22 -0.01 -6.33
N VAL A 63 21.94 -0.12 -6.64
CA VAL A 63 20.94 -0.88 -5.87
C VAL A 63 19.86 -1.35 -6.85
N GLY A 64 19.61 -2.67 -6.89
CA GLY A 64 18.83 -3.28 -7.99
C GLY A 64 19.54 -3.19 -9.36
N PRO A 65 19.10 -3.96 -10.39
CA PRO A 65 19.68 -3.93 -11.73
C PRO A 65 19.60 -2.55 -12.40
#